data_AF-A0A7C5MD79-F1
#
_entry.id   AF-A0A7C5MD79-F1
#
_cell.length_a   1.000
_cell.length_b   1.000
_cell.length_c   1.000
_cell.angle_alpha   90.00
_cell.angle_beta   90.00
_cell.angle_gamma   90.00
#
_symmetry.space_group_name_H-M   'P 1'
#
loop_
_entity.id
_entity.type
_entity.pdbx_description
1 polymer ?
#
loop_
_entity_poly.entity_id
_entity_poly.type
_entity_poly.pdbx_seq_one_letter_code
_entity_poly.pdbx_strand_id
1 'polypeptide(L)' 'REEFYGLPAKPELLLERAVKEAVHELGHTLGLRHCSDWRCVMASTHAVERLDVKGEWFCAACRRAAGLPEPLPRPAP' A
#
# COMPACT_ATOMS: atom_id res chain seq x y z
N ARG A 1 -1.35 -14.70 1.76
CA ARG A 1 -0.33 -15.76 1.55
C ARG A 1 -0.76 -16.58 0.35
N GLU A 2 0.13 -16.87 -0.60
CA GLU A 2 -0.21 -17.59 -1.84
C GLU A 2 -0.70 -19.02 -1.54
N GLU A 3 -0.14 -19.62 -0.50
CA GLU A 3 -0.43 -21.00 -0.08
C GLU A 3 -1.90 -21.18 0.35
N PHE A 4 -2.57 -20.10 0.79
CA PHE A 4 -4.01 -20.10 1.08
C PHE A 4 -4.85 -20.39 -0.17
N TYR A 5 -4.33 -20.07 -1.35
CA TYR A 5 -4.97 -20.30 -2.65
C TYR A 5 -4.44 -21.56 -3.36
N GLY A 6 -3.65 -22.40 -2.67
CA GLY A 6 -3.04 -23.60 -3.26
C GLY A 6 -1.86 -23.30 -4.20
N LEU A 7 -1.34 -22.07 -4.19
CA LEU A 7 -0.20 -21.66 -5.01
C LEU A 7 1.13 -21.82 -4.22
N PRO A 8 2.28 -21.96 -4.92
CA PRO A 8 3.58 -21.96 -4.27
C PRO A 8 3.83 -20.68 -3.48
N ALA A 9 4.54 -20.80 -2.35
CA ALA A 9 4.92 -19.66 -1.54
C ALA A 9 5.80 -18.68 -2.34
N LYS A 10 5.52 -17.38 -2.16
CA LYS A 10 6.29 -16.27 -2.74
C LYS A 10 6.62 -15.27 -1.61
N PRO A 11 7.74 -15.48 -0.87
CA PRO A 11 8.09 -14.66 0.29
C PRO A 11 8.20 -13.16 -0.01
N GLU A 12 8.71 -12.81 -1.19
CA GLU A 12 8.88 -11.43 -1.64
C GLU A 12 7.52 -10.75 -1.83
N LEU A 13 6.57 -11.46 -2.45
CA LEU A 13 5.19 -10.97 -2.63
C LEU A 13 4.46 -10.87 -1.28
N LEU A 14 4.73 -11.79 -0.35
CA LEU A 14 4.18 -11.71 1.00
C LEU A 14 4.70 -10.47 1.73
N LEU A 15 6.00 -10.19 1.63
CA LEU A 15 6.62 -9.00 2.21
C LEU A 15 6.05 -7.72 1.59
N GLU A 16 5.93 -7.66 0.26
CA GLU A 16 5.34 -6.52 -0.45
C GLU A 16 3.91 -6.23 0.02
N ARG A 17 3.07 -7.28 0.10
CA ARG A 17 1.70 -7.17 0.62
C ARG A 17 1.67 -6.68 2.06
N ALA A 18 2.56 -7.21 2.91
CA ALA A 18 2.66 -6.79 4.31
C ALA A 18 3.09 -5.32 4.45
N VAL A 19 4.03 -4.85 3.62
CA VAL A 19 4.45 -3.44 3.59
C VAL A 19 3.27 -2.54 3.19
N LYS A 20 2.54 -2.90 2.13
CA LYS A 20 1.37 -2.12 1.68
C LYS A 20 0.31 -1.99 2.77
N GLU A 21 -0.04 -3.07 3.45
CA GLU A 21 -1.04 -3.04 4.52
C GLU A 21 -0.52 -2.34 5.78
N ALA A 22 0.75 -2.53 6.15
CA ALA A 22 1.34 -1.81 7.27
C ALA A 22 1.33 -0.30 7.04
N VAL A 23 1.71 0.16 5.84
CA VAL A 23 1.66 1.59 5.48
C VAL A 23 0.21 2.10 5.42
N HIS A 24 -0.75 1.29 4.95
CA HIS A 24 -2.18 1.63 4.96
C HIS A 24 -2.69 1.90 6.39
N GLU A 25 -2.45 0.97 7.30
CA GLU A 25 -2.88 1.10 8.70
C GLU A 25 -2.16 2.23 9.42
N LEU A 26 -0.86 2.43 9.15
CA LEU A 26 -0.15 3.62 9.62
C LEU A 26 -0.80 4.92 9.10
N GLY A 27 -1.26 4.94 7.85
CA GLY A 27 -2.03 6.05 7.31
C GLY A 27 -3.31 6.33 8.10
N HIS A 28 -4.01 5.30 8.56
CA HIS A 28 -5.14 5.46 9.48
C HIS A 28 -4.74 6.07 10.83
N THR A 29 -3.57 5.69 11.38
CA THR A 29 -3.04 6.35 12.61
C THR A 29 -2.71 7.82 12.41
N LEU A 30 -2.44 8.25 11.17
CA LEU A 30 -2.24 9.66 10.78
C LEU A 30 -3.55 10.38 10.43
N GLY A 31 -4.70 9.75 10.65
CA GLY A 31 -6.03 10.34 10.41
C GLY A 31 -6.53 10.26 8.97
N LEU A 32 -5.86 9.50 8.09
CA LEU A 32 -6.33 9.31 6.72
C LEU A 32 -7.53 8.36 6.68
N ARG A 33 -8.48 8.66 5.79
CA ARG A 33 -9.56 7.74 5.40
C ARG A 33 -9.20 7.04 4.08
N HIS A 34 -10.03 6.08 3.68
CA HIS A 34 -9.87 5.43 2.38
C HIS A 34 -9.81 6.45 1.24
N CYS A 35 -8.90 6.22 0.30
CA CYS A 35 -8.70 7.01 -0.90
C CYS A 35 -9.41 6.36 -2.10
N SER A 36 -9.95 7.18 -3.01
CA SER A 36 -10.56 6.71 -4.27
C SER A 36 -9.54 6.44 -5.37
N ASP A 37 -8.29 6.92 -5.25
CA ASP A 37 -7.21 6.55 -6.17
C ASP A 37 -6.76 5.13 -5.85
N TRP A 38 -7.10 4.17 -6.72
CA TRP A 38 -6.81 2.76 -6.55
C TRP A 38 -5.30 2.42 -6.53
N ARG A 39 -4.43 3.35 -6.95
CA ARG A 39 -2.97 3.19 -6.88
C ARG A 39 -2.40 3.66 -5.54
N CYS A 40 -3.17 4.41 -4.76
CA CYS A 40 -2.75 4.90 -3.45
C CYS A 40 -2.78 3.75 -2.44
N VAL A 41 -1.81 3.75 -1.52
CA VAL A 41 -1.77 2.77 -0.42
C VAL A 41 -3.03 2.82 0.46
N MET A 42 -3.70 3.98 0.54
CA MET A 42 -4.97 4.18 1.26
C MET A 42 -6.21 3.69 0.50
N ALA A 43 -6.09 3.07 -0.67
CA ALA A 43 -7.23 2.47 -1.35
C ALA A 43 -7.80 1.28 -0.56
N SER A 44 -9.12 1.25 -0.37
CA SER A 44 -9.81 0.13 0.29
C SER A 44 -9.60 -1.15 -0.51
N THR A 45 -9.17 -2.22 0.17
CA THR A 45 -8.80 -3.48 -0.45
C THR A 45 -9.59 -4.63 0.17
N HIS A 46 -10.35 -5.35 -0.66
CA HIS A 46 -11.18 -6.48 -0.23
C HIS A 46 -10.80 -7.81 -0.91
N ALA A 47 -9.77 -7.78 -1.76
CA ALA A 47 -9.31 -8.91 -2.55
C ALA A 47 -7.80 -8.80 -2.76
N VAL A 48 -7.09 -9.93 -2.77
CA VAL A 48 -5.62 -9.96 -2.84
C VAL A 48 -5.11 -9.40 -4.16
N GLU A 49 -5.87 -9.56 -5.23
CA GLU A 49 -5.56 -9.03 -6.56
C GLU A 49 -5.58 -7.50 -6.57
N ARG A 50 -6.45 -6.88 -5.76
CA ARG A 50 -6.45 -5.41 -5.58
C ARG A 50 -5.27 -4.94 -4.72
N LEU A 51 -4.85 -5.74 -3.74
CA LEU A 51 -3.66 -5.48 -2.94
C LEU A 51 -2.39 -5.48 -3.80
N ASP A 52 -2.31 -6.41 -4.76
CA ASP A 52 -1.17 -6.53 -5.65
C ASP A 52 -1.07 -5.34 -6.62
N VAL A 53 -2.21 -4.79 -7.02
CA VAL A 53 -2.29 -3.67 -7.97
C VAL A 53 -2.04 -2.29 -7.33
N LYS A 54 -2.41 -2.09 -6.05
CA LYS A 54 -2.13 -0.80 -5.39
C LYS A 54 -0.63 -0.64 -5.07
N GLY A 55 -0.15 0.60 -5.05
CA GLY A 55 1.21 0.90 -4.63
C GLY A 55 1.35 0.96 -3.11
N GLU A 56 2.59 0.93 -2.62
CA GLU A 56 2.95 1.17 -1.21
C GLU A 56 3.04 2.67 -0.86
N TRP A 57 2.73 3.57 -1.81
CA TRP A 57 2.89 5.01 -1.68
C TRP A 57 1.56 5.73 -1.46
N PHE A 58 1.58 6.77 -0.62
CA PHE A 58 0.54 7.77 -0.55
C PHE A 58 0.50 8.63 -1.83
N CYS A 59 -0.69 8.86 -2.39
CA CYS A 59 -0.89 9.85 -3.44
C CYS A 59 -0.65 11.27 -2.91
N ALA A 60 -0.53 12.25 -3.81
CA ALA A 60 -0.25 13.64 -3.43
C ALA A 60 -1.30 14.22 -2.45
N ALA A 61 -2.58 13.84 -2.58
CA ALA A 61 -3.63 14.27 -1.66
C ALA A 61 -3.48 13.68 -0.26
N CYS A 62 -3.23 12.37 -0.15
CA CYS A 62 -3.01 11.70 1.14
C CYS A 62 -1.73 12.19 1.82
N ARG A 63 -0.65 12.45 1.07
CA ARG A 63 0.59 13.05 1.64
C ARG A 63 0.32 14.40 2.28
N ARG A 64 -0.36 15.30 1.55
CA ARG A 64 -0.72 16.62 2.07
C ARG A 64 -1.62 16.51 3.31
N ALA A 65 -2.62 15.63 3.28
CA ALA A 65 -3.52 15.42 4.41
C ALA A 65 -2.81 14.86 5.65
N ALA A 66 -1.80 14.01 5.47
CA ALA A 66 -0.99 13.45 6.56
C ALA A 66 0.16 14.35 7.01
N GLY A 67 0.34 15.54 6.40
CA GLY A 67 1.47 16.42 6.70
C GLY A 67 2.84 15.83 6.35
N LEU A 68 2.89 14.88 5.42
CA LEU A 68 4.13 14.23 5.01
C LEU A 68 4.87 15.07 3.95
N PRO A 69 6.21 15.12 3.98
CA PRO A 69 7.00 15.79 2.96
C PRO A 69 6.83 15.11 1.60
N GLU A 70 7.25 15.81 0.53
CA GLU A 70 7.35 15.17 -0.78
C GLU A 70 8.22 13.91 -0.71
N PRO A 71 7.88 12.87 -1.49
CA PRO A 71 8.72 11.68 -1.53
C PRO A 71 10.12 12.07 -1.98
N LEU A 72 11.13 11.57 -1.25
CA LEU A 72 12.51 11.65 -1.72
C LEU A 72 12.58 10.99 -3.11
N PRO A 73 13.35 11.54 -4.06
CA PRO A 73 13.58 10.88 -5.34
C PRO A 73 14.10 9.48 -5.06
N ARG A 74 13.41 8.46 -5.58
CA ARG A 74 13.90 7.09 -5.46
C ARG A 74 15.24 7.01 -6.20
N PRO A 75 16.30 6.42 -5.61
CA PRO A 75 17.47 6.09 -6.40
C PRO A 75 17.03 5.21 -7.58
N ALA A 76 17.55 5.52 -8.77
CA ALA A 76 17.36 4.67 -9.93
C ALA A 76 17.88 3.25 -9.60
N PRO A 77 17.29 2.19 -10.19
CA PRO A 77 17.75 0.83 -9.99
C PRO A 77 19.22 0.65 -10.36
#